data_AF-A0A645AES1-F1
#
_entry.id   AF-A0A645AES1-F1
#
_cell.length_a   1.000
_cell.length_b   1.000
_cell.length_c   1.000
_cell.angle_alpha   90.00
_cell.angle_beta   90.00
_cell.angle_gamma   90.00
#
_symmetry.space_group_name_H-M   'P 1'
#
loop_
_entity.id
_entity.type
_entity.pdbx_description
1 polymer ?
#
loop_
_entity_poly.entity_id
_entity_poly.type
_entity_poly.pdbx_seq_one_letter_code
_entity_poly.pdbx_strand_id
1 'polypeptide(L)'
;MEPTAGPGLLFMTIPLVFSKMPLGTLLLAAFFLLTSFAATTALLSLMEVPVAFWSEEFNVSRKKATFLNCLFIGLVGITATLSVDSSSLLGGIKFFGDGFFDFYDHLSANIIMPLGGFLIAVFVGYFIKKDDIQYELSNHGTLCNESYISFFSFVVRYVSPALLIIIFLNTIGVIAF
;
A
#
# COMPACT_ATOMS: atom_id res chain seq x y z
N MET A 1 -22.47 -16.03 6.74
CA MET A 1 -21.91 -14.67 6.56
C MET A 1 -21.34 -14.64 5.17
N GLU A 2 -21.81 -13.73 4.32
CA GLU A 2 -21.25 -13.59 2.98
C GLU A 2 -19.78 -13.14 3.11
N PRO A 3 -18.84 -13.71 2.33
CA PRO A 3 -17.40 -13.39 2.43
C PRO A 3 -17.04 -11.94 2.09
N THR A 4 -18.00 -11.14 1.62
CA THR A 4 -17.78 -9.88 0.91
C THR A 4 -18.04 -8.63 1.76
N ALA A 5 -18.08 -8.72 3.09
CA ALA A 5 -18.46 -7.61 3.98
C ALA A 5 -17.35 -6.53 4.19
N GLY A 6 -16.39 -6.41 3.27
CA GLY A 6 -15.40 -5.34 3.29
C GLY A 6 -14.54 -5.26 4.58
N PRO A 7 -13.95 -4.09 4.89
CA PRO A 7 -13.04 -3.90 6.03
C PRO A 7 -13.66 -4.21 7.40
N GLY A 8 -14.99 -4.10 7.52
CA GLY A 8 -15.73 -4.38 8.76
C GLY A 8 -15.75 -5.86 9.16
N LEU A 9 -15.43 -6.77 8.23
CA LEU A 9 -15.48 -8.21 8.47
C LEU A 9 -14.47 -8.65 9.54
N LEU A 10 -13.29 -8.05 9.61
CA LEU A 10 -12.29 -8.37 10.64
C LEU A 10 -12.82 -8.04 12.04
N PHE A 11 -13.52 -6.91 12.19
CA PHE A 11 -14.12 -6.48 13.45
C PHE A 11 -15.35 -7.29 13.87
N MET A 12 -15.91 -8.10 12.96
CA MET A 12 -17.04 -8.99 13.26
C MET A 12 -16.57 -10.44 13.47
N THR A 13 -15.69 -10.93 12.61
CA THR A 13 -15.24 -12.33 12.61
C THR A 13 -14.28 -12.63 13.74
N ILE A 14 -13.33 -11.75 14.03
CA ILE A 14 -12.32 -11.98 15.08
C ILE A 14 -12.95 -12.06 16.48
N PRO A 15 -13.85 -11.13 16.90
CA PRO A 15 -14.55 -11.30 18.17
C PRO A 15 -15.43 -12.55 18.22
N LEU A 16 -16.08 -12.92 17.11
CA LEU A 16 -16.91 -14.12 17.04
C LEU A 16 -16.07 -15.39 17.29
N VAL A 17 -14.90 -15.50 16.66
CA VAL A 17 -13.99 -16.64 16.84
C VAL A 17 -13.49 -16.71 18.29
N PHE A 18 -13.03 -15.58 18.84
CA PHE A 18 -12.53 -15.55 20.21
C PHE A 18 -13.62 -15.80 21.26
N SER A 19 -14.88 -15.42 21.02
CA SER A 19 -15.99 -15.72 21.94
C SER A 19 -16.29 -17.21 22.11
N LYS A 20 -15.86 -18.05 21.15
CA LYS A 20 -15.97 -19.51 21.24
C LYS A 20 -14.76 -20.17 21.91
N MET A 21 -13.73 -19.41 22.25
CA MET A 21 -12.52 -19.93 22.91
C MET A 21 -12.56 -19.67 24.43
N PRO A 22 -12.06 -20.60 25.26
CA PRO A 22 -11.82 -20.30 26.67
C PRO A 22 -10.81 -19.15 26.78
N LEU A 23 -11.02 -18.23 27.73
CA LEU A 23 -10.24 -16.98 27.87
C LEU A 23 -10.28 -16.04 26.64
N GLY A 24 -11.31 -16.15 25.79
CA GLY A 24 -11.48 -15.35 24.58
C GLY A 24 -11.34 -13.84 24.77
N THR A 25 -11.86 -13.28 25.86
CA THR A 25 -11.77 -11.82 26.15
C THR A 25 -10.32 -11.35 26.33
N LEU A 26 -9.48 -12.15 26.99
CA LEU A 26 -8.06 -11.83 27.19
C LEU A 26 -7.31 -11.87 25.86
N LEU A 27 -7.57 -12.90 25.05
CA LEU A 27 -6.97 -13.04 23.72
C LEU A 27 -7.42 -11.93 22.76
N LEU A 28 -8.69 -11.54 22.81
CA LEU A 28 -9.23 -10.43 22.03
C LEU A 28 -8.55 -9.10 22.39
N ALA A 29 -8.40 -8.82 23.69
CA ALA A 29 -7.72 -7.61 24.17
C ALA A 29 -6.25 -7.58 23.75
N ALA A 30 -5.53 -8.70 23.91
CA ALA A 30 -4.14 -8.83 23.48
C ALA A 30 -4.00 -8.65 21.95
N PHE A 31 -4.90 -9.26 21.18
CA PHE A 31 -4.90 -9.15 19.71
C PHE A 31 -5.05 -7.70 19.24
N PHE A 32 -6.06 -6.97 19.73
CA PHE A 32 -6.27 -5.57 19.33
C PHE A 32 -5.13 -4.66 19.81
N LEU A 33 -4.56 -4.92 20.97
CA LEU A 33 -3.41 -4.17 21.48
C LEU A 33 -2.17 -4.37 20.57
N LEU A 34 -1.85 -5.61 20.22
CA LEU A 34 -0.76 -5.91 19.29
C LEU A 34 -1.03 -5.36 17.88
N THR A 35 -2.27 -5.48 17.40
CA THR A 35 -2.69 -4.93 16.11
C THR A 35 -2.56 -3.40 16.09
N SER A 36 -2.88 -2.72 17.19
CA SER A 36 -2.70 -1.27 17.32
C SER A 36 -1.23 -0.85 17.19
N PHE A 37 -0.31 -1.58 17.85
CA PHE A 37 1.13 -1.33 17.69
C PHE A 37 1.59 -1.57 16.25
N ALA A 38 1.19 -2.68 15.63
CA ALA A 38 1.54 -3.00 14.25
C ALA A 38 0.98 -1.98 13.24
N ALA A 39 -0.26 -1.51 13.44
CA ALA A 39 -0.87 -0.48 12.60
C ALA A 39 -0.14 0.86 12.77
N THR A 40 0.25 1.22 14.01
CA THR A 40 0.97 2.46 14.28
C THR A 40 2.34 2.49 13.59
N THR A 41 3.10 1.39 13.63
CA THR A 41 4.41 1.33 12.97
C THR A 41 4.29 1.39 11.44
N ALA A 42 3.28 0.74 10.85
CA ALA A 42 3.02 0.84 9.42
C ALA A 42 2.64 2.27 9.01
N LEU A 43 1.79 2.95 9.79
CA LEU A 43 1.40 4.35 9.53
C LEU A 43 2.60 5.30 9.57
N LEU A 44 3.54 5.10 10.52
CA LEU A 44 4.77 5.91 10.59
C LEU A 44 5.63 5.75 9.34
N SER A 45 5.79 4.52 8.84
CA SER A 45 6.55 4.27 7.61
C SER A 45 5.91 4.92 6.38
N LEU A 46 4.58 4.90 6.29
CA LEU A 46 3.85 5.52 5.18
C LEU A 46 3.92 7.05 5.24
N MET A 47 3.88 7.63 6.44
CA MET A 47 4.01 9.07 6.65
C MET A 47 5.39 9.63 6.32
N GLU A 48 6.45 8.84 6.47
CA GLU A 48 7.82 9.32 6.22
C GLU A 48 8.06 9.63 4.74
N VAL A 49 7.45 8.87 3.81
CA VAL A 49 7.63 9.05 2.36
C VAL A 49 7.29 10.48 1.89
N PRO A 50 6.08 11.02 2.13
CA PRO A 50 5.77 12.40 1.74
C PRO A 50 6.53 13.43 2.58
N VAL A 51 6.87 13.15 3.83
CA VAL A 51 7.67 14.06 4.67
C VAL A 51 9.09 14.22 4.11
N ALA A 52 9.72 13.12 3.71
CA ALA A 52 11.03 13.11 3.06
C ALA A 52 10.97 13.88 1.73
N PHE A 53 9.97 13.61 0.89
CA PHE A 53 9.78 14.32 -0.37
C PHE A 53 9.67 15.85 -0.18
N TRP A 54 8.86 16.32 0.78
CA TRP A 54 8.74 17.74 1.07
C TRP A 54 10.02 18.35 1.66
N SER A 55 10.75 17.58 2.46
CA SER A 55 11.98 18.05 3.10
C SER A 55 13.14 18.14 2.11
N GLU A 56 13.25 17.21 1.17
CA GLU A 56 14.37 17.11 0.23
C GLU A 56 14.12 17.97 -1.02
N GLU A 57 12.94 17.85 -1.63
CA GLU A 57 12.63 18.57 -2.88
C GLU A 57 12.31 20.05 -2.62
N PHE A 58 11.51 20.33 -1.59
CA PHE A 58 11.03 21.69 -1.30
C PHE A 58 11.81 22.37 -0.16
N ASN A 59 12.83 21.72 0.41
CA ASN A 59 13.65 22.24 1.52
C ASN A 59 12.81 22.73 2.72
N VAL A 60 11.62 22.17 2.92
CA VAL A 60 10.74 22.52 4.04
C VAL A 60 11.25 21.85 5.31
N SER A 61 11.22 22.57 6.45
CA SER A 61 11.66 21.97 7.71
C SER A 61 10.78 20.76 8.09
N ARG A 62 11.43 19.67 8.52
CA ARG A 62 10.75 18.39 8.83
C ARG A 62 9.51 18.56 9.70
N LYS A 63 9.57 19.38 10.75
CA LYS A 63 8.43 19.66 11.64
C LYS A 63 7.22 20.23 10.89
N LYS A 64 7.45 21.17 9.96
CA LYS A 64 6.38 21.77 9.16
C LYS A 64 5.84 20.77 8.14
N ALA A 65 6.71 20.00 7.48
CA ALA A 65 6.32 18.97 6.54
C ALA A 65 5.45 17.89 7.20
N THR A 66 5.81 17.42 8.40
CA THR A 66 4.99 16.45 9.15
C THR A 66 3.63 17.01 9.51
N PHE A 67 3.57 18.23 10.06
CA PHE A 67 2.30 18.84 10.46
C PHE A 67 1.35 19.03 9.26
N LEU A 68 1.88 19.51 8.13
CA LEU A 68 1.09 19.73 6.93
C LEU A 68 0.58 18.39 6.34
N ASN A 69 1.44 17.37 6.31
CA ASN A 69 1.04 16.03 5.87
C ASN A 69 -0.03 15.42 6.79
N CYS A 70 0.11 15.53 8.12
CA CYS A 70 -0.92 15.08 9.06
C CYS A 70 -2.26 15.79 8.82
N LEU A 71 -2.23 17.10 8.61
CA LEU A 71 -3.44 17.88 8.35
C LEU A 71 -4.09 17.46 7.03
N PHE A 72 -3.31 17.31 5.97
CA PHE A 72 -3.81 16.92 4.65
C PHE A 72 -4.39 15.50 4.65
N ILE A 73 -3.62 14.52 5.14
CA ILE A 73 -4.07 13.12 5.26
C ILE A 73 -5.28 13.03 6.18
N GLY A 74 -5.30 13.80 7.29
CA GLY A 74 -6.45 13.85 8.20
C GLY A 74 -7.72 14.36 7.52
N LEU A 75 -7.64 15.45 6.74
CA LEU A 75 -8.79 15.98 6.01
C LEU A 75 -9.34 15.00 4.98
N VAL A 76 -8.47 14.34 4.21
CA VAL A 76 -8.86 13.30 3.24
C VAL A 76 -9.38 12.04 3.96
N GLY A 77 -8.79 11.68 5.10
CA GLY A 77 -9.24 10.54 5.91
C GLY A 77 -10.62 10.74 6.52
N ILE A 78 -10.97 11.98 6.87
CA ILE A 78 -12.32 12.33 7.35
C ILE A 78 -13.35 12.08 6.26
N THR A 79 -13.11 12.49 5.01
CA THR A 79 -14.06 12.25 3.91
C THR A 79 -14.23 10.76 3.63
N ALA A 80 -13.15 9.97 3.71
CA ALA A 80 -13.20 8.52 3.60
C ALA A 80 -14.07 7.91 4.73
N THR A 81 -13.79 8.27 5.99
CA THR A 81 -14.48 7.72 7.17
C THR A 81 -15.98 8.04 7.16
N LEU A 82 -16.37 9.25 6.75
CA LEU A 82 -17.78 9.65 6.66
C LEU A 82 -18.53 9.01 5.48
N SER A 83 -17.85 8.30 4.59
CA SER A 83 -18.45 7.62 3.43
C SER A 83 -18.64 6.11 3.61
N VAL A 84 -18.06 5.52 4.67
CA VAL A 84 -18.03 4.05 4.88
C VAL A 84 -19.43 3.47 5.06
N ASP A 85 -20.34 4.20 5.71
CA ASP A 85 -21.72 3.76 5.91
C ASP A 85 -22.69 4.52 4.99
N SER A 86 -23.60 3.80 4.36
CA SER A 86 -24.64 4.36 3.48
C SER A 86 -25.59 5.31 4.24
N SER A 87 -25.66 5.19 5.56
CA SER A 87 -26.44 6.07 6.45
C SER A 87 -25.69 7.34 6.88
N SER A 88 -24.39 7.46 6.59
CA SER A 88 -23.58 8.60 6.99
C SER A 88 -23.79 9.82 6.10
N LEU A 89 -23.42 11.01 6.61
CA LEU A 89 -23.58 12.32 5.97
C LEU A 89 -23.06 12.40 4.51
N LEU A 90 -22.04 11.61 4.17
CA LEU A 90 -21.45 11.51 2.83
C LEU A 90 -21.74 10.18 2.12
N GLY A 91 -22.46 9.24 2.75
CA GLY A 91 -22.77 7.92 2.20
C GLY A 91 -23.71 7.95 0.99
N GLY A 92 -24.46 9.04 0.81
CA GLY A 92 -25.29 9.29 -0.38
C GLY A 92 -24.53 9.88 -1.57
N ILE A 93 -23.31 10.41 -1.36
CA ILE A 93 -22.50 11.00 -2.43
C ILE A 93 -21.57 9.90 -2.96
N LYS A 94 -22.01 9.24 -4.02
CA LYS A 94 -21.27 8.19 -4.70
C LYS A 94 -20.45 8.79 -5.83
N PHE A 95 -19.14 8.56 -5.82
CA PHE A 95 -18.26 8.87 -6.94
C PHE A 95 -18.03 7.59 -7.72
N PHE A 96 -18.39 7.56 -9.01
CA PHE A 96 -18.30 6.37 -9.87
C PHE A 96 -19.11 5.12 -9.43
N GLY A 97 -20.05 5.27 -8.49
CA GLY A 97 -20.86 4.16 -7.95
C GLY A 97 -20.42 3.69 -6.56
N ASP A 98 -19.23 4.13 -6.13
CA ASP A 98 -18.58 3.75 -4.88
C ASP A 98 -18.53 4.92 -3.88
N GLY A 99 -18.40 4.62 -2.58
CA GLY A 99 -18.14 5.63 -1.55
C GLY A 99 -16.72 6.20 -1.68
N PHE A 100 -16.43 7.33 -1.02
CA PHE A 100 -15.07 7.91 -1.05
C PHE A 100 -14.00 6.93 -0.55
N PHE A 101 -14.30 6.13 0.47
CA PHE A 101 -13.41 5.10 0.99
C PHE A 101 -13.02 4.08 -0.10
N ASP A 102 -14.02 3.47 -0.74
CA ASP A 102 -13.82 2.46 -1.78
C ASP A 102 -13.14 3.06 -3.02
N PHE A 103 -13.47 4.30 -3.36
CA PHE A 103 -12.80 5.03 -4.43
C PHE A 103 -11.30 5.24 -4.15
N TYR A 104 -10.94 5.68 -2.94
CA TYR A 104 -9.53 5.86 -2.56
C TYR A 104 -8.78 4.54 -2.51
N ASP A 105 -9.41 3.48 -2.00
CA ASP A 105 -8.84 2.13 -1.98
C ASP A 105 -8.59 1.63 -3.40
N HIS A 106 -9.59 1.71 -4.28
CA HIS A 106 -9.47 1.30 -5.67
C HIS A 106 -8.41 2.11 -6.42
N LEU A 107 -8.40 3.43 -6.26
CA LEU A 107 -7.41 4.32 -6.89
C LEU A 107 -5.99 3.97 -6.43
N SER A 108 -5.79 3.72 -5.13
CA SER A 108 -4.47 3.41 -4.59
C SER A 108 -4.01 1.99 -4.97
N ALA A 109 -4.82 0.98 -4.64
CA ALA A 109 -4.46 -0.43 -4.74
C ALA A 109 -4.45 -0.96 -6.17
N ASN A 110 -5.41 -0.55 -7.00
CA ASN A 110 -5.55 -1.11 -8.35
C ASN A 110 -4.91 -0.26 -9.44
N ILE A 111 -4.66 1.03 -9.18
CA ILE A 111 -4.12 1.95 -10.18
C ILE A 111 -2.73 2.45 -9.79
N ILE A 112 -2.61 3.20 -8.69
CA ILE A 112 -1.35 3.88 -8.34
C ILE A 112 -0.24 2.88 -8.02
N MET A 113 -0.50 1.87 -7.18
CA MET A 113 0.51 0.87 -6.80
C MET A 113 1.03 0.05 -8.00
N PRO A 114 0.18 -0.57 -8.83
CA PRO A 114 0.64 -1.29 -10.01
C PRO A 114 1.35 -0.39 -11.02
N LEU A 115 0.89 0.85 -11.19
CA LEU A 115 1.51 1.80 -12.14
C LEU A 115 2.88 2.25 -11.66
N GLY A 116 3.00 2.59 -10.38
CA GLY A 116 4.26 2.94 -9.76
C GLY A 116 5.26 1.78 -9.86
N GLY A 117 4.82 0.56 -9.53
CA GLY A 117 5.63 -0.65 -9.68
C GLY A 117 6.08 -0.88 -11.12
N PHE A 118 5.20 -0.67 -12.10
CA PHE A 118 5.52 -0.85 -13.52
C PHE A 118 6.54 0.17 -14.00
N LEU A 119 6.35 1.44 -13.67
CA LEU A 119 7.28 2.50 -14.03
C LEU A 119 8.66 2.28 -13.40
N ILE A 120 8.72 1.85 -12.13
CA ILE A 120 9.98 1.50 -11.46
C ILE A 120 10.63 0.30 -12.14
N ALA A 121 9.89 -0.77 -12.44
CA ALA A 121 10.43 -1.96 -13.10
C ALA A 121 10.98 -1.64 -14.50
N VAL A 122 10.27 -0.82 -15.28
CA VAL A 122 10.74 -0.37 -16.59
C VAL A 122 11.97 0.53 -16.46
N PHE A 123 11.97 1.46 -15.51
CA PHE A 123 13.11 2.34 -15.25
C PHE A 123 14.36 1.54 -14.89
N VAL A 124 14.27 0.64 -13.92
CA VAL A 124 15.40 -0.19 -13.49
C VAL A 124 15.83 -1.18 -14.58
N GLY A 125 14.88 -1.81 -15.28
CA GLY A 125 15.19 -2.85 -16.27
C GLY A 125 15.75 -2.33 -17.59
N TYR A 126 15.36 -1.12 -18.01
CA TYR A 126 15.66 -0.58 -19.35
C TYR A 126 16.48 0.70 -19.36
N PHE A 127 16.37 1.56 -18.33
CA PHE A 127 17.04 2.87 -18.31
C PHE A 127 18.33 2.89 -17.48
N ILE A 128 18.42 2.11 -16.39
CA ILE A 128 19.63 2.03 -15.57
C ILE A 128 20.70 1.16 -16.28
N LYS A 129 21.95 1.59 -16.21
CA LYS A 129 23.08 0.81 -16.76
C LYS A 129 23.30 -0.44 -15.92
N LYS A 130 23.61 -1.55 -16.59
CA LYS A 130 23.91 -2.83 -15.91
C LYS A 130 25.07 -2.71 -14.93
N ASP A 131 26.06 -1.88 -15.25
CA ASP A 131 27.24 -1.65 -14.40
C ASP A 131 26.85 -1.00 -13.06
N ASP A 132 25.91 -0.05 -13.07
CA ASP A 132 25.42 0.61 -11.85
C ASP A 132 24.62 -0.37 -10.99
N ILE A 133 23.77 -1.20 -11.62
CA ILE A 133 23.01 -2.26 -10.95
C ILE A 133 23.96 -3.28 -10.31
N GLN A 134 25.00 -3.68 -11.04
CA GLN A 134 25.99 -4.63 -10.55
C GLN A 134 26.83 -4.03 -9.43
N TYR A 135 27.21 -2.76 -9.52
CA TYR A 135 27.96 -2.05 -8.48
C TYR A 135 27.18 -1.96 -7.17
N GLU A 136 25.89 -1.61 -7.24
CA GLU A 136 25.04 -1.48 -6.05
C GLU A 136 24.71 -2.84 -5.44
N LEU A 137 24.34 -3.84 -6.26
CA LEU A 137 23.95 -5.18 -5.77
C LEU A 137 25.14 -6.06 -5.36
N SER A 138 26.36 -5.75 -5.81
CA SER A 138 27.58 -6.41 -5.34
C SER A 138 28.16 -5.75 -4.09
N ASN A 139 27.45 -4.78 -3.49
CA ASN A 139 27.91 -3.98 -2.37
C ASN A 139 29.29 -3.37 -2.66
N HIS A 140 29.35 -2.61 -3.76
CA HIS A 140 30.56 -1.97 -4.28
C HIS A 140 31.71 -2.95 -4.60
N GLY A 141 31.37 -4.13 -5.13
CA GLY A 141 32.33 -5.15 -5.54
C GLY A 141 32.87 -6.05 -4.41
N THR A 142 32.27 -5.99 -3.22
CA THR A 142 32.67 -6.84 -2.08
C THR A 142 32.11 -8.26 -2.16
N LEU A 143 31.03 -8.47 -2.93
CA LEU A 143 30.36 -9.76 -3.09
C LEU A 143 30.53 -10.30 -4.52
N CYS A 144 30.97 -11.57 -4.64
CA CYS A 144 31.06 -12.28 -5.92
C CYS A 144 29.71 -12.95 -6.28
N ASN A 145 28.68 -12.17 -6.58
CA ASN A 145 27.30 -12.62 -6.79
C ASN A 145 26.75 -12.35 -8.21
N GLU A 146 27.60 -12.27 -9.22
CA GLU A 146 27.22 -11.89 -10.60
C GLU A 146 26.07 -12.71 -11.19
N SER A 147 26.03 -14.02 -10.93
CA SER A 147 24.95 -14.90 -11.41
C SER A 147 23.58 -14.51 -10.82
N TYR A 148 23.53 -14.19 -9.52
CA TYR A 148 22.31 -13.74 -8.85
C TYR A 148 21.87 -12.36 -9.35
N ILE A 149 22.81 -11.45 -9.60
CA ILE A 149 22.55 -10.11 -10.16
C ILE A 149 21.99 -10.22 -11.58
N SER A 150 22.55 -11.11 -12.41
CA SER A 150 22.08 -11.35 -13.76
C SER A 150 20.66 -11.93 -13.76
N PHE A 151 20.38 -12.89 -12.87
CA PHE A 151 19.03 -13.42 -12.68
C PHE A 151 18.04 -12.35 -12.20
N PHE A 152 18.40 -11.54 -11.20
CA PHE A 152 17.60 -10.41 -10.74
C PHE A 152 17.30 -9.44 -11.88
N SER A 153 18.32 -9.06 -12.65
CA SER A 153 18.17 -8.15 -13.80
C SER A 153 17.25 -8.71 -14.87
N PHE A 154 17.29 -10.03 -15.11
CA PHE A 154 16.36 -10.72 -16.01
C PHE A 154 14.92 -10.66 -15.50
N VAL A 155 14.70 -10.92 -14.20
CA VAL A 155 13.38 -10.87 -13.58
C VAL A 155 12.80 -9.45 -13.66
N VAL A 156 13.57 -8.43 -13.26
CA VAL A 156 13.12 -7.04 -13.26
C VAL A 156 12.85 -6.51 -14.67
N ARG A 157 13.64 -6.92 -15.67
CA ARG A 157 13.50 -6.44 -17.05
C ARG A 157 12.39 -7.13 -17.83
N TYR A 158 12.13 -8.42 -17.58
CA TYR A 158 11.21 -9.21 -18.39
C TYR A 158 10.02 -9.75 -17.60
N VAL A 159 10.23 -10.33 -16.42
CA VAL A 159 9.18 -11.01 -15.66
C VAL A 159 8.27 -9.99 -14.95
N SER A 160 8.85 -9.04 -14.20
CA SER A 160 8.07 -8.05 -13.45
C SER A 160 7.19 -7.17 -14.33
N PRO A 161 7.67 -6.60 -15.47
CA PRO A 161 6.82 -5.79 -16.33
C PRO A 161 5.74 -6.62 -17.01
N ALA A 162 6.03 -7.87 -17.41
CA ALA A 162 5.04 -8.75 -18.01
C ALA A 162 3.90 -9.09 -17.03
N LEU A 163 4.23 -9.43 -15.77
CA LEU A 163 3.24 -9.69 -14.73
C LEU A 163 2.39 -8.45 -14.42
N LEU A 164 3.01 -7.27 -14.36
CA LEU A 164 2.29 -6.02 -14.12
C LEU A 164 1.37 -5.65 -15.28
N ILE A 165 1.77 -5.90 -16.53
CA ILE A 165 0.87 -5.74 -17.70
C ILE A 165 -0.33 -6.68 -17.59
N ILE A 166 -0.13 -7.94 -17.17
CA ILE A 166 -1.23 -8.89 -16.95
C ILE A 166 -2.19 -8.37 -15.87
N ILE A 167 -1.66 -7.85 -14.75
CA ILE A 167 -2.47 -7.24 -13.68
C ILE A 167 -3.26 -6.05 -14.23
N PHE A 168 -2.65 -5.17 -15.02
CA PHE A 168 -3.36 -4.04 -15.64
C PHE A 168 -4.48 -4.47 -16.58
N LEU A 169 -4.23 -5.49 -17.40
CA LEU A 169 -5.25 -6.04 -18.31
C LEU A 169 -6.42 -6.66 -17.54
N ASN A 170 -6.16 -7.23 -16.36
CA ASN A 170 -7.20 -7.71 -15.45
C ASN A 170 -7.97 -6.54 -14.83
N THR A 171 -7.29 -5.51 -14.31
CA THR A 171 -7.92 -4.32 -13.74
C THR A 171 -8.81 -3.56 -14.74
N ILE A 172 -8.42 -3.50 -16.03
CA ILE A 172 -9.21 -2.85 -17.10
C ILE A 172 -10.38 -3.76 -17.57
N GLY A 173 -10.45 -5.01 -17.11
CA GLY A 173 -11.52 -5.96 -17.47
C GLY A 173 -11.34 -6.63 -18.83
N VAL A 174 -10.14 -6.56 -19.42
CA VAL A 174 -9.81 -7.25 -20.68
C VAL A 174 -9.60 -8.75 -20.45
N ILE A 175 -9.14 -9.13 -19.25
CA ILE A 175 -8.90 -10.51 -18.85
C ILE A 175 -9.59 -10.73 -17.50
N ALA A 176 -10.64 -11.55 -17.46
CA ALA A 176 -11.26 -11.97 -16.20
C ALA A 176 -10.66 -13.32 -15.79
N PHE A 177 -10.03 -13.35 -14.62
CA PHE A 177 -9.69 -14.58 -13.88
C PHE A 177 -10.52 -14.62 -12.60
#